data_AF-A0A926BAS5-F1
#
_entry.id   AF-A0A926BAS5-F1
#
_cell.length_a   1.000
_cell.length_b   1.000
_cell.length_c   1.000
_cell.angle_alpha   90.00
_cell.angle_beta   90.00
_cell.angle_gamma   90.00
#
_symmetry.space_group_name_H-M   'P 1'
#
loop_
_entity.id
_entity.type
_entity.pdbx_description
1 polymer ?
#
loop_
_entity_poly.entity_id
_entity_poly.type
_entity_poly.pdbx_seq_one_letter_code
_entity_poly.pdbx_strand_id
1 'polypeptide(L)'
;MLPIYIVVALAVGLAIVVLLYVGAGTVAGSHWGRLALLVGVVALPLLLSAGSVSYGVRKSTETTFCLSCHEMQPYGGSLFADNRAALSAVHYQKRLIDRDTTCYSCHADYAMFGDVKAKVNGLRHVWAHYFGHIPDKIALYQKYPSANCLHCHDDARGFLEAPAHQPVLDAVYKGKVSCLACHNLAHDLKALEAHKLWQAK
;
A
#
# COMPACT_ATOMS: atom_id res chain seq x y z
N MET A 1 -15.50 -22.68 7.36
CA MET A 1 -16.86 -22.17 7.04
C MET A 1 -16.72 -21.10 5.96
N LEU A 2 -17.49 -21.18 4.88
CA LEU A 2 -17.42 -20.16 3.82
C LEU A 2 -17.89 -18.82 4.39
N PRO A 3 -17.17 -17.70 4.18
CA PRO A 3 -17.63 -16.39 4.61
C PRO A 3 -18.98 -16.05 3.99
N ILE A 4 -19.88 -15.43 4.76
CA ILE A 4 -21.25 -15.13 4.33
C ILE A 4 -21.31 -14.32 3.02
N TYR A 5 -20.33 -13.44 2.80
CA TYR A 5 -20.24 -12.65 1.58
C TYR A 5 -19.97 -13.50 0.32
N ILE A 6 -19.24 -14.62 0.45
CA ILE A 6 -18.96 -15.54 -0.67
C ILE A 6 -20.25 -16.30 -1.04
N VAL A 7 -20.99 -16.75 -0.02
CA VAL A 7 -22.27 -17.45 -0.23
C VAL A 7 -23.28 -16.55 -0.93
N VAL A 8 -23.38 -15.29 -0.49
CA VAL A 8 -24.25 -14.28 -1.12
C VAL A 8 -23.81 -14.00 -2.57
N ALA A 9 -22.52 -13.83 -2.82
CA ALA A 9 -22.01 -13.56 -4.17
C ALA A 9 -22.30 -14.73 -5.14
N LEU A 10 -22.12 -15.97 -4.70
CA LEU A 10 -22.41 -17.17 -5.51
C LEU A 10 -23.92 -17.32 -5.78
N ALA A 11 -24.77 -17.07 -4.78
CA ALA A 11 -26.22 -17.11 -4.94
C ALA A 11 -26.73 -16.05 -5.92
N VAL A 12 -26.21 -14.81 -5.81
CA VAL A 12 -26.54 -13.72 -6.74
C VAL A 12 -26.04 -14.03 -8.14
N GLY A 13 -24.81 -14.54 -8.29
CA GLY A 13 -24.26 -14.96 -9.58
C GLY A 13 -25.10 -16.04 -10.24
N LEU A 14 -25.50 -17.07 -9.49
CA LEU A 14 -26.37 -18.14 -9.97
C LEU A 14 -27.75 -17.62 -10.38
N ALA A 15 -28.34 -16.74 -9.57
CA ALA A 15 -29.64 -16.13 -9.89
C ALA A 15 -29.58 -15.31 -11.19
N ILE A 16 -28.51 -14.53 -11.40
CA ILE A 16 -28.29 -13.78 -12.64
C ILE A 16 -28.16 -14.74 -13.83
N VAL A 17 -27.38 -15.83 -13.70
CA VAL A 17 -27.22 -16.82 -14.76
C VAL A 17 -28.54 -17.51 -15.10
N VAL A 18 -29.33 -17.91 -14.10
CA VAL A 18 -30.65 -18.53 -14.30
C VAL A 18 -31.63 -17.55 -14.95
N LEU A 19 -31.67 -16.30 -14.50
CA LEU A 19 -32.52 -15.25 -15.09
C LEU A 19 -32.13 -14.95 -16.53
N LEU A 20 -30.82 -14.92 -16.85
CA LEU A 20 -30.34 -14.78 -18.22
C LEU A 20 -30.66 -16.03 -19.04
N TYR A 21 -30.51 -17.23 -18.51
CA TYR A 21 -30.80 -18.47 -19.24
C TYR A 21 -32.29 -18.61 -19.60
N VAL A 22 -33.18 -18.31 -18.65
CA VAL A 22 -34.63 -18.42 -18.83
C VAL A 22 -35.19 -17.21 -19.60
N GLY A 23 -34.65 -16.01 -19.36
CA GLY A 23 -35.16 -14.75 -19.92
C GLY A 23 -34.47 -14.26 -21.20
N ALA A 24 -33.30 -14.81 -21.58
CA ALA A 24 -32.58 -14.32 -22.76
C ALA A 24 -33.38 -14.50 -24.05
N GLY A 25 -34.15 -15.58 -24.19
CA GLY A 25 -34.98 -15.82 -25.37
C GLY A 25 -36.08 -14.76 -25.56
N THR A 26 -36.72 -14.33 -24.47
CA THR A 26 -37.77 -13.30 -24.51
C THR A 26 -37.17 -11.90 -24.69
N VAL A 27 -36.06 -11.61 -24.02
CA VAL A 27 -35.33 -10.32 -24.15
C VAL A 27 -34.73 -10.18 -25.55
N ALA A 28 -34.11 -11.23 -26.10
CA ALA A 28 -33.55 -11.24 -27.45
C ALA A 28 -34.61 -11.20 -28.57
N GLY A 29 -35.90 -11.33 -28.23
CA GLY A 29 -37.00 -11.16 -29.18
C GLY A 29 -37.17 -9.72 -29.68
N SER A 30 -36.73 -8.73 -28.90
CA SER A 30 -36.82 -7.30 -29.25
C SER A 30 -35.46 -6.72 -29.66
N HIS A 31 -35.46 -5.72 -30.55
CA HIS A 31 -34.22 -5.03 -30.95
C HIS A 31 -33.52 -4.34 -29.76
N TRP A 32 -34.31 -3.72 -28.86
CA TRP A 32 -33.81 -3.11 -27.63
C TRP A 32 -33.23 -4.14 -26.66
N GLY A 33 -33.83 -5.32 -26.54
CA GLY A 33 -33.32 -6.36 -25.65
C GLY A 33 -32.03 -7.00 -26.18
N ARG A 34 -31.86 -7.16 -27.51
CA ARG A 34 -30.57 -7.57 -28.10
C ARG A 34 -29.47 -6.53 -27.83
N LEU A 35 -29.79 -5.24 -27.98
CA LEU A 35 -28.85 -4.17 -27.68
C LEU A 35 -28.48 -4.17 -26.18
N ALA A 36 -29.46 -4.32 -25.29
CA ALA A 36 -29.23 -4.40 -23.85
C ALA A 36 -28.36 -5.60 -23.46
N LEU A 37 -28.57 -6.78 -24.06
CA LEU A 37 -27.73 -7.95 -23.84
C LEU A 37 -26.30 -7.73 -24.34
N LEU A 38 -26.13 -7.14 -25.52
CA LEU A 38 -24.81 -6.84 -26.08
C LEU A 38 -24.05 -5.82 -25.22
N VAL A 39 -24.72 -4.76 -24.78
CA VAL A 39 -24.16 -3.78 -23.83
C VAL A 39 -23.84 -4.46 -22.51
N GLY A 40 -24.73 -5.29 -21.97
CA GLY A 40 -24.52 -6.00 -20.71
C GLY A 40 -23.31 -6.94 -20.74
N VAL A 41 -23.15 -7.71 -21.82
CA VAL A 41 -22.01 -8.63 -22.00
C VAL A 41 -20.67 -7.89 -22.03
N VAL A 42 -20.63 -6.64 -22.49
CA VAL A 42 -19.40 -5.83 -22.50
C VAL A 42 -19.24 -5.05 -21.20
N ALA A 43 -20.30 -4.36 -20.75
CA ALA A 43 -20.26 -3.47 -19.60
C ALA A 43 -20.05 -4.23 -18.28
N LEU A 44 -20.71 -5.38 -18.09
CA LEU A 44 -20.62 -6.13 -16.84
C LEU A 44 -19.19 -6.61 -16.54
N PRO A 45 -18.47 -7.33 -17.42
CA PRO A 45 -17.10 -7.74 -17.12
C PRO A 45 -16.15 -6.56 -17.00
N LEU A 46 -16.34 -5.48 -17.76
CA LEU A 46 -15.54 -4.26 -17.63
C LEU A 46 -15.70 -3.61 -16.26
N LEU A 47 -16.94 -3.42 -15.81
CA LEU A 47 -17.24 -2.81 -14.51
C LEU A 47 -16.75 -3.69 -13.35
N LEU A 48 -16.96 -5.01 -13.44
CA LEU A 48 -16.46 -5.95 -12.44
C LEU A 48 -14.93 -5.93 -12.38
N SER A 49 -14.26 -5.98 -13.54
CA SER A 49 -12.80 -5.94 -13.61
C SER A 49 -12.25 -4.63 -13.06
N ALA A 50 -12.82 -3.49 -13.44
CA ALA A 50 -12.42 -2.19 -12.94
C ALA A 50 -12.63 -2.08 -11.42
N GLY A 51 -13.75 -2.59 -10.90
CA GLY A 51 -14.04 -2.64 -9.47
C GLY A 51 -13.04 -3.52 -8.71
N SER A 52 -12.77 -4.72 -9.21
CA SER A 52 -11.80 -5.65 -8.61
C SER A 52 -10.38 -5.11 -8.61
N VAL A 53 -9.93 -4.51 -9.71
CA VAL A 53 -8.60 -3.86 -9.80
C VAL A 53 -8.52 -2.72 -8.80
N SER A 54 -9.50 -1.82 -8.77
CA SER A 54 -9.53 -0.68 -7.84
C SER A 54 -9.51 -1.14 -6.38
N TYR A 55 -10.27 -2.19 -6.06
CA TYR A 55 -10.28 -2.78 -4.72
C TYR A 55 -8.91 -3.38 -4.35
N GLY A 56 -8.30 -4.16 -5.25
CA GLY A 56 -6.98 -4.76 -5.02
C GLY A 56 -5.86 -3.72 -4.89
N VAL A 57 -5.90 -2.66 -5.68
CA VAL A 57 -4.95 -1.53 -5.58
C VAL A 57 -5.07 -0.84 -4.23
N ARG A 58 -6.29 -0.61 -3.74
CA ARG A 58 -6.50 -0.04 -2.40
C ARG A 58 -6.08 -1.00 -1.30
N LYS A 59 -6.49 -2.27 -1.36
CA LYS A 59 -6.10 -3.26 -0.33
C LYS A 59 -4.60 -3.45 -0.23
N SER A 60 -3.89 -3.34 -1.34
CA SER A 60 -2.42 -3.42 -1.35
C SER A 60 -1.71 -2.18 -0.80
N THR A 61 -2.42 -1.16 -0.29
CA THR A 61 -1.82 -0.08 0.52
C THR A 61 -1.90 -0.36 2.02
N GLU A 62 -2.66 -1.38 2.44
CA GLU A 62 -2.90 -1.64 3.86
C GLU A 62 -1.68 -2.31 4.52
N THR A 63 -1.38 -1.91 5.75
CA THR A 63 -0.32 -2.50 6.59
C THR A 63 -0.53 -4.01 6.74
N THR A 64 -1.79 -4.44 6.92
CA THR A 64 -2.15 -5.87 7.03
C THR A 64 -1.80 -6.66 5.77
N PHE A 65 -1.95 -6.06 4.59
CA PHE A 65 -1.53 -6.67 3.33
C PHE A 65 0.00 -6.79 3.28
N CYS A 66 0.73 -5.71 3.60
CA CYS A 66 2.19 -5.73 3.62
C CYS A 66 2.75 -6.80 4.58
N LEU A 67 2.13 -6.97 5.75
CA LEU A 67 2.55 -7.93 6.78
C LEU A 67 1.98 -9.35 6.59
N SER A 68 1.21 -9.58 5.51
CA SER A 68 0.74 -10.93 5.16
C SER A 68 1.89 -11.84 4.67
N CYS A 69 3.01 -11.24 4.23
CA CYS A 69 4.24 -11.93 3.87
C CYS A 69 5.17 -12.01 5.09
N HIS A 70 5.64 -13.21 5.44
CA HIS A 70 6.46 -13.45 6.63
C HIS A 70 7.80 -12.69 6.60
N GLU A 71 8.34 -12.46 5.41
CA GLU A 71 9.56 -11.70 5.15
C GLU A 71 9.45 -10.24 5.62
N MET A 72 8.23 -9.69 5.63
CA MET A 72 7.96 -8.32 6.03
C MET A 72 7.64 -8.20 7.53
N GLN A 73 7.37 -9.31 8.23
CA GLN A 73 6.98 -9.28 9.65
C GLN A 73 8.01 -8.64 10.57
N PRO A 74 9.34 -8.84 10.41
CA PRO A 74 10.33 -8.14 11.23
C PRO A 74 10.25 -6.61 11.08
N TYR A 75 9.93 -6.12 9.88
CA TYR A 75 9.72 -4.69 9.63
C TYR A 75 8.45 -4.18 10.33
N GLY A 76 7.38 -4.98 10.36
CA GLY A 76 6.19 -4.72 11.18
C GLY A 76 6.52 -4.70 12.68
N GLY A 77 7.34 -5.63 13.16
CA GLY A 77 7.80 -5.67 14.56
C GLY A 77 8.61 -4.44 14.95
N SER A 78 9.45 -3.94 14.04
CA SER A 78 10.26 -2.73 14.28
C SER A 78 9.45 -1.44 14.44
N LEU A 79 8.15 -1.43 14.10
CA LEU A 79 7.24 -0.34 14.43
C LEU A 79 7.10 -0.15 15.96
N PHE A 80 7.41 -1.19 16.73
CA PHE A 80 7.36 -1.20 18.19
C PHE A 80 8.74 -1.11 18.82
N ALA A 81 9.83 -0.89 18.06
CA ALA A 81 11.14 -0.70 18.66
C ALA A 81 11.11 0.50 19.64
N ASP A 82 11.63 0.33 20.86
CA ASP A 82 11.79 1.41 21.83
C ASP A 82 13.03 2.25 21.51
N ASN A 83 12.99 2.88 20.33
CA ASN A 83 14.06 3.72 19.84
C ASN A 83 13.48 4.97 19.16
N ARG A 84 13.65 6.12 19.82
CA ARG A 84 13.18 7.42 19.34
C ARG A 84 13.95 7.96 18.14
N ALA A 85 15.04 7.30 17.73
CA ALA A 85 15.76 7.62 16.50
C ALA A 85 15.28 6.81 15.29
N ALA A 86 14.55 5.71 15.50
CA ALA A 86 14.06 4.87 14.43
C ALA A 86 12.82 5.49 13.76
N LEU A 87 12.90 5.78 12.46
CA LEU A 87 11.82 6.44 11.72
C LEU A 87 10.52 5.64 11.79
N SER A 88 10.59 4.32 11.55
CA SER A 88 9.43 3.43 11.56
C SER A 88 8.70 3.46 12.91
N ALA A 89 9.46 3.41 14.00
CA ALA A 89 8.95 3.45 15.36
C ALA A 89 8.31 4.80 15.69
N VAL A 90 9.03 5.91 15.43
CA VAL A 90 8.53 7.25 15.76
C VAL A 90 7.26 7.58 15.01
N HIS A 91 7.19 7.31 13.70
CA HIS A 91 6.02 7.64 12.91
C HIS A 91 4.79 6.82 13.31
N TYR A 92 4.98 5.54 13.62
CA TYR A 92 3.89 4.65 14.04
C TYR A 92 3.41 4.91 15.48
N GLN A 93 4.35 5.03 16.42
CA GLN A 93 4.04 5.15 17.85
C GLN A 93 3.48 6.53 18.19
N LYS A 94 3.95 7.60 17.54
CA LYS A 94 3.45 8.96 17.74
C LYS A 94 2.24 9.31 16.87
N ARG A 95 1.69 8.36 16.10
CA ARG A 95 0.54 8.59 15.19
C ARG A 95 0.80 9.72 14.18
N LEU A 96 2.02 9.80 13.64
CA LEU A 96 2.35 10.78 12.60
C LEU A 96 1.84 10.34 11.21
N ILE A 97 1.54 9.06 11.07
CA ILE A 97 0.94 8.44 9.89
C ILE A 97 -0.17 7.49 10.34
N ASP A 98 -1.08 7.18 9.41
CA ASP A 98 -2.16 6.22 9.65
C ASP A 98 -1.57 4.82 9.89
N ARG A 99 -2.08 4.12 10.91
CA ARG A 99 -1.65 2.75 11.25
C ARG A 99 -2.07 1.73 10.21
N ASP A 100 -3.22 1.97 9.57
CA ASP A 100 -3.76 1.04 8.58
C ASP A 100 -3.00 1.11 7.25
N THR A 101 -2.23 2.17 7.01
CA THR A 101 -1.42 2.36 5.78
C THR A 101 0.04 2.71 6.04
N THR A 102 0.54 2.52 7.28
CA THR A 102 1.88 2.91 7.74
C THR A 102 3.00 2.53 6.80
N CYS A 103 3.01 1.29 6.29
CA CYS A 103 4.04 0.83 5.37
C CYS A 103 3.99 1.63 4.05
N TYR A 104 2.79 1.79 3.50
CA TYR A 104 2.57 2.49 2.24
C TYR A 104 2.85 3.98 2.35
N SER A 105 2.55 4.62 3.49
CA SER A 105 2.79 6.04 3.72
C SER A 105 4.25 6.46 3.52
N CYS A 106 5.22 5.57 3.77
CA CYS A 106 6.64 5.86 3.54
C CYS A 106 7.21 5.17 2.28
N HIS A 107 6.62 4.03 1.88
CA HIS A 107 7.13 3.23 0.76
C HIS A 107 6.42 3.48 -0.57
N ALA A 108 5.41 4.35 -0.60
CA ALA A 108 4.94 4.98 -1.82
C ALA A 108 5.90 6.11 -2.25
N ASP A 109 6.04 6.28 -3.56
CA ASP A 109 6.68 7.48 -4.11
C ASP A 109 5.55 8.49 -4.36
N TYR A 110 5.73 9.74 -3.93
CA TYR A 110 4.70 10.79 -4.04
C TYR A 110 4.87 11.65 -5.29
N ALA A 111 5.78 11.29 -6.20
CA ALA A 111 5.86 11.87 -7.54
C ALA A 111 4.64 11.50 -8.40
N MET A 112 4.47 12.15 -9.55
CA MET A 112 3.31 12.02 -10.46
C MET A 112 2.87 10.58 -10.79
N PHE A 113 3.80 9.59 -10.74
CA PHE A 113 3.52 8.17 -10.98
C PHE A 113 4.04 7.25 -9.86
N GLY A 114 4.33 7.81 -8.69
CA GLY A 114 5.00 7.06 -7.64
C GLY A 114 4.13 5.96 -7.01
N ASP A 115 2.81 6.16 -6.96
CA ASP A 115 1.85 5.10 -6.65
C ASP A 115 1.95 3.92 -7.63
N VAL A 116 1.98 4.19 -8.93
CA VAL A 116 2.10 3.15 -9.97
C VAL A 116 3.42 2.40 -9.82
N LYS A 117 4.53 3.12 -9.61
CA LYS A 117 5.85 2.52 -9.39
C LYS A 117 5.87 1.64 -8.14
N ALA A 118 5.28 2.09 -7.05
CA ALA A 118 5.16 1.32 -5.82
C ALA A 118 4.38 0.02 -6.06
N LYS A 119 3.27 0.07 -6.80
CA LYS A 119 2.50 -1.14 -7.16
C LYS A 119 3.26 -2.09 -8.07
N VAL A 120 3.99 -1.58 -9.07
CA VAL A 120 4.85 -2.41 -9.94
C VAL A 120 5.94 -3.10 -9.12
N ASN A 121 6.59 -2.39 -8.20
CA ASN A 121 7.55 -3.01 -7.28
C ASN A 121 6.90 -4.05 -6.36
N GLY A 122 5.67 -3.79 -5.90
CA GLY A 122 4.87 -4.78 -5.16
C GLY A 122 4.65 -6.07 -5.96
N LEU A 123 4.35 -5.99 -7.26
CA LEU A 123 4.26 -7.18 -8.12
C LEU A 123 5.59 -7.93 -8.24
N ARG A 124 6.73 -7.22 -8.27
CA ARG A 124 8.06 -7.85 -8.23
C ARG A 124 8.30 -8.60 -6.91
N HIS A 125 7.81 -8.07 -5.79
CA HIS A 125 7.91 -8.75 -4.49
C HIS A 125 7.04 -10.00 -4.44
N VAL A 126 5.81 -9.94 -4.96
CA VAL A 126 4.93 -11.11 -5.08
C VAL A 126 5.61 -12.19 -5.94
N TRP A 127 6.20 -11.81 -7.07
CA TRP A 127 6.98 -12.74 -7.88
C TRP A 127 8.15 -13.36 -7.11
N ALA A 128 8.92 -12.54 -6.39
CA ALA A 128 10.05 -13.02 -5.60
C ALA A 128 9.62 -14.00 -4.50
N HIS A 129 8.50 -13.73 -3.83
CA HIS A 129 7.93 -14.59 -2.79
C HIS A 129 7.51 -15.96 -3.33
N TYR A 130 6.83 -16.02 -4.48
CA TYR A 130 6.31 -17.28 -5.02
C TYR A 130 7.33 -18.08 -5.85
N PHE A 131 8.20 -17.38 -6.59
CA PHE A 131 9.01 -18.01 -7.64
C PHE A 131 10.49 -17.60 -7.62
N GLY A 132 10.86 -16.61 -6.82
CA GLY A 132 12.19 -16.03 -6.83
C GLY A 132 13.03 -16.39 -5.61
N HIS A 133 14.16 -15.68 -5.51
CA HIS A 133 15.02 -15.73 -4.34
C HIS A 133 14.82 -14.45 -3.51
N ILE A 134 14.71 -14.63 -2.20
CA ILE A 134 14.56 -13.55 -1.24
C ILE A 134 15.94 -13.27 -0.66
N PRO A 135 16.48 -12.05 -0.83
CA PRO A 135 17.81 -11.74 -0.35
C PRO A 135 17.87 -11.75 1.18
N ASP A 136 18.99 -12.22 1.74
CA ASP A 136 19.24 -12.22 3.19
C ASP A 136 19.09 -10.83 3.82
N LYS A 137 19.42 -9.79 3.04
CA LYS A 137 19.25 -8.39 3.40
C LYS A 137 18.32 -7.69 2.42
N ILE A 138 17.12 -7.37 2.90
CA ILE A 138 16.18 -6.53 2.17
C ILE A 138 16.65 -5.07 2.24
N ALA A 139 16.73 -4.43 1.09
CA ALA A 139 17.14 -3.04 0.95
C ALA A 139 16.26 -2.33 -0.07
N LEU A 140 16.24 -1.00 -0.01
CA LEU A 140 15.54 -0.18 -1.00
C LEU A 140 16.24 -0.31 -2.36
N TYR A 141 15.46 -0.44 -3.43
CA TYR A 141 15.99 -0.40 -4.82
C TYR A 141 16.71 0.91 -5.13
N GLN A 142 16.20 2.00 -4.57
CA GLN A 142 16.76 3.34 -4.67
C GLN A 142 16.47 4.08 -3.38
N LYS A 143 17.31 5.06 -3.03
CA LYS A 143 17.00 5.97 -1.92
C LYS A 143 15.73 6.76 -2.25
N TYR A 144 14.90 7.01 -1.23
CA TYR A 144 13.74 7.87 -1.40
C TYR A 144 14.18 9.32 -1.59
N PRO A 145 13.54 10.06 -2.52
CA PRO A 145 13.79 11.48 -2.68
C PRO A 145 13.28 12.24 -1.46
N SER A 146 13.91 13.37 -1.12
CA SER A 146 13.50 14.22 0.01
C SER A 146 12.04 14.68 -0.11
N ALA A 147 11.52 14.79 -1.35
CA ALA A 147 10.11 15.11 -1.63
C ALA A 147 9.13 14.16 -0.94
N ASN A 148 9.47 12.87 -0.77
CA ASN A 148 8.60 11.93 -0.05
C ASN A 148 8.45 12.29 1.42
N CYS A 149 9.54 12.77 2.05
CA CYS A 149 9.50 13.22 3.44
C CYS A 149 8.78 14.57 3.54
N LEU A 150 9.09 15.49 2.63
CA LEU A 150 8.48 16.82 2.57
C LEU A 150 6.96 16.76 2.36
N HIS A 151 6.42 15.70 1.76
CA HIS A 151 4.98 15.53 1.65
C HIS A 151 4.21 15.75 2.96
N CYS A 152 4.80 15.33 4.09
CA CYS A 152 4.23 15.59 5.43
C CYS A 152 5.05 16.60 6.25
N HIS A 153 6.32 16.80 5.91
CA HIS A 153 7.23 17.62 6.70
C HIS A 153 7.41 19.04 6.19
N ASP A 154 6.95 19.38 4.98
CA ASP A 154 7.35 20.61 4.27
C ASP A 154 7.17 21.88 5.12
N ASP A 155 6.07 22.57 5.11
CA ASP A 155 5.86 23.79 5.91
C ASP A 155 5.75 23.56 7.44
N ALA A 156 6.16 22.40 7.94
CA ALA A 156 6.02 22.06 9.35
C ALA A 156 6.93 22.91 10.21
N ARG A 157 6.37 23.57 11.22
CA ARG A 157 7.11 24.40 12.19
C ARG A 157 8.35 23.69 12.75
N GLY A 158 8.21 22.41 13.13
CA GLY A 158 9.33 21.62 13.67
C GLY A 158 10.42 21.29 12.65
N PHE A 159 10.09 21.27 11.36
CA PHE A 159 11.08 21.14 10.29
C PHE A 159 11.77 22.48 10.05
N LEU A 160 11.01 23.57 9.89
CA LEU A 160 11.53 24.90 9.62
C LEU A 160 12.34 25.46 10.78
N GLU A 161 11.88 25.37 12.02
CA GLU A 161 12.54 26.02 13.17
C GLU A 161 13.72 25.22 13.75
N ALA A 162 13.93 23.97 13.31
CA ALA A 162 15.03 23.16 13.83
C ALA A 162 16.40 23.76 13.44
N PRO A 163 17.29 24.10 14.40
CA PRO A 163 18.59 24.70 14.09
C PRO A 163 19.47 23.84 13.16
N ALA A 164 19.33 22.52 13.25
CA ALA A 164 20.05 21.58 12.39
C ALA A 164 19.58 21.58 10.92
N HIS A 165 18.34 22.01 10.65
CA HIS A 165 17.82 22.07 9.28
C HIS A 165 18.17 23.39 8.60
N GLN A 166 18.24 24.49 9.34
CA GLN A 166 18.48 25.84 8.80
C GLN A 166 19.61 25.93 7.75
N PRO A 167 20.80 25.34 7.95
CA PRO A 167 21.89 25.42 6.97
C PRO A 167 21.64 24.61 5.69
N VAL A 168 20.70 23.66 5.70
CA VAL A 168 20.47 22.68 4.63
C VAL A 168 19.10 22.78 3.98
N LEU A 169 18.20 23.67 4.44
CA LEU A 169 16.83 23.80 3.92
C LEU A 169 16.81 23.93 2.38
N ASP A 170 17.54 24.90 1.82
CA ASP A 170 17.61 25.12 0.38
C ASP A 170 18.15 23.88 -0.38
N ALA A 171 19.14 23.20 0.20
CA ALA A 171 19.70 22.00 -0.39
C ALA A 171 18.74 20.80 -0.33
N VAL A 172 17.95 20.67 0.74
CA VAL A 172 16.90 19.65 0.88
C VAL A 172 15.78 19.89 -0.13
N TYR A 173 15.30 21.13 -0.25
CA TYR A 173 14.28 21.51 -1.23
C TYR A 173 14.73 21.29 -2.69
N LYS A 174 16.00 21.54 -2.98
CA LYS A 174 16.61 21.23 -4.29
C LYS A 174 16.99 19.76 -4.47
N GLY A 175 16.69 18.89 -3.50
CA GLY A 175 17.01 17.46 -3.54
C GLY A 175 18.51 17.13 -3.51
N LYS A 176 19.38 18.10 -3.20
CA LYS A 176 20.84 17.93 -3.11
C LYS A 176 21.26 17.22 -1.82
N VAL A 177 20.48 17.36 -0.75
CA VAL A 177 20.68 16.68 0.53
C VAL A 177 19.45 15.82 0.83
N SER A 178 19.69 14.53 1.10
CA SER A 178 18.65 13.59 1.52
C SER A 178 18.39 13.72 3.01
N CYS A 179 17.12 13.66 3.42
CA CYS A 179 16.73 13.53 4.83
C CYS A 179 17.44 12.32 5.49
N LEU A 180 17.62 11.24 4.73
CA LEU A 180 18.27 10.00 5.17
C LEU A 180 19.79 10.12 5.38
N ALA A 181 20.40 11.27 5.07
CA ALA A 181 21.80 11.52 5.42
C ALA A 181 21.97 11.67 6.95
N CYS A 182 20.98 12.25 7.62
CA CYS A 182 20.96 12.44 9.07
C CYS A 182 19.93 11.51 9.75
N HIS A 183 18.74 11.34 9.15
CA HIS A 183 17.70 10.44 9.63
C HIS A 183 17.85 9.04 9.02
N ASN A 184 18.96 8.36 9.32
CA ASN A 184 19.39 7.16 8.61
C ASN A 184 18.91 5.83 9.22
N LEU A 185 18.36 5.85 10.44
CA LEU A 185 17.80 4.66 11.08
C LEU A 185 16.33 4.51 10.69
N ALA A 186 16.06 3.83 9.57
CA ALA A 186 14.70 3.60 9.10
C ALA A 186 13.95 2.58 9.98
N HIS A 187 14.45 1.34 9.98
CA HIS A 187 13.93 0.22 10.77
C HIS A 187 15.00 -0.30 11.71
N ASP A 188 14.74 -0.29 13.03
CA ASP A 188 15.67 -0.81 14.03
C ASP A 188 15.40 -2.29 14.31
N LEU A 189 15.90 -3.15 13.41
CA LEU A 189 15.79 -4.60 13.56
C LEU A 189 16.63 -5.13 14.73
N LYS A 190 17.70 -4.42 15.13
CA LYS A 190 18.53 -4.82 16.27
C LYS A 190 17.79 -4.65 17.59
N ALA A 191 17.00 -3.57 17.73
CA ALA A 191 16.13 -3.40 18.89
C ALA A 191 15.07 -4.51 18.98
N LEU A 192 14.53 -4.95 17.83
CA LEU A 192 13.62 -6.09 17.76
C LEU A 192 14.29 -7.38 18.22
N GLU A 193 15.47 -7.72 17.69
CA GLU A 193 16.24 -8.91 18.11
C GLU A 193 16.57 -8.87 19.62
N ALA A 194 16.91 -7.68 20.13
CA ALA A 194 17.18 -7.46 21.55
C ALA A 194 15.92 -7.37 22.43
N HIS A 195 14.72 -7.56 21.86
CA HIS A 195 13.43 -7.46 22.55
C HIS A 195 13.22 -6.12 23.29
N LYS A 196 13.82 -5.04 22.78
CA LYS A 196 13.65 -3.68 23.29
C LYS A 196 12.44 -3.05 22.62
N LEU A 197 11.26 -3.48 23.04
CA LEU A 197 9.99 -3.07 22.45
C LEU A 197 9.23 -2.12 23.37
N TRP A 198 8.71 -1.05 22.78
CA TRP A 198 7.78 -0.15 23.43
C TRP A 198 6.41 -0.83 23.52
N GLN A 199 5.84 -0.83 24.71
CA GLN A 199 4.46 -1.26 24.95
C GLN A 199 3.67 -0.08 25.50
N ALA A 200 2.48 0.15 24.93
CA ALA A 200 1.52 1.05 25.53
C ALA A 200 1.12 0.46 26.89
N LYS A 201 1.41 1.21 27.96
CA LYS A 201 0.91 0.92 29.30
C LYS A 201 -0.43 1.60 29.50
#